data_AF-A0A1Q5Q5Z6-F1
#
_entry.id   AF-A0A1Q5Q5Z6-F1
#
_cell.length_a   1.000
_cell.length_b   1.000
_cell.length_c   1.000
_cell.angle_alpha   90.00
_cell.angle_beta   90.00
_cell.angle_gamma   90.00
#
_symmetry.space_group_name_H-M   'P 1'
#
loop_
_entity.id
_entity.type
_entity.pdbx_description
1 polymer ?
#
loop_
_entity_poly.entity_id
_entity_poly.type
_entity_poly.pdbx_seq_one_letter_code
_entity_poly.pdbx_strand_id
1 'polypeptide(L)'
;MLGMAPSARDEPVRKRPRLRKDPESSPNINFQSLPPEVRLMIWERTWPSALVVEVASRAKLDGDENDEFMVFRPVSSFVTLLQTDFSSRPVESPSPLEKCPFPIALWICQESRMHTLKTYALVQHPELPECAFYFNPRQDLLWLSCDIADDIEGLEELRASYQTSITQFRILLVEDTEWEDWQWDPSSAPALSILPGLRTVVLIGDDHDDNGTLITYCAEEYQERATKYENDYHTFCESINPATSYRLEYMDRGGNSYLGVYHNDVQVQAKT
;
A
#
# COMPACT_ATOMS: atom_id res chain seq x y z
N MET A 1 30.85 15.71 -72.14
CA MET A 1 29.44 15.74 -72.60
C MET A 1 28.75 14.52 -72.00
N LEU A 2 27.90 14.71 -71.00
CA LEU A 2 27.10 13.66 -70.37
C LEU A 2 25.71 14.26 -70.14
N GLY A 3 24.72 13.65 -70.80
CA GLY A 3 23.35 14.13 -70.86
C GLY A 3 22.59 13.87 -69.55
N MET A 4 21.80 14.85 -69.14
CA MET A 4 20.80 14.71 -68.09
C MET A 4 19.54 14.06 -68.66
N ALA A 5 19.00 13.06 -67.96
CA ALA A 5 17.64 12.57 -68.14
C ALA A 5 16.78 13.05 -66.97
N PRO A 6 15.57 13.59 -67.19
CA PRO A 6 14.59 13.77 -66.13
C PRO A 6 13.60 12.61 -66.14
N SER A 7 13.45 11.92 -65.00
CA SER A 7 12.37 10.96 -64.77
C SER A 7 11.42 11.55 -63.72
N ALA A 8 10.36 12.19 -64.20
CA ALA A 8 9.21 12.57 -63.39
C ALA A 8 8.09 11.56 -63.63
N ARG A 9 7.68 10.85 -62.58
CA ARG A 9 6.38 10.16 -62.52
C ARG A 9 5.75 10.50 -61.17
N ASP A 10 4.92 11.53 -61.19
CA ASP A 10 3.92 11.79 -60.14
C ASP A 10 2.74 10.83 -60.35
N GLU A 11 2.56 9.89 -59.42
CA GLU A 11 1.28 9.18 -59.30
C GLU A 11 0.33 9.96 -58.39
N PRO A 12 -0.94 10.17 -58.78
CA PRO A 12 -1.91 10.85 -57.95
C PRO A 12 -2.36 9.94 -56.79
N VAL A 13 -2.10 10.41 -55.56
CA VAL A 13 -2.56 9.80 -54.31
C VAL A 13 -4.09 9.65 -54.33
N ARG A 14 -4.58 8.41 -54.50
CA ARG A 14 -5.99 8.06 -54.36
C ARG A 14 -6.45 8.36 -52.93
N LYS A 15 -7.23 9.42 -52.75
CA LYS A 15 -7.89 9.76 -51.49
C LYS A 15 -8.86 8.62 -51.12
N ARG A 16 -8.59 7.92 -50.02
CA ARG A 16 -9.50 6.92 -49.45
C ARG A 16 -10.85 7.59 -49.13
N PRO A 17 -12.00 6.97 -49.48
CA PRO A 17 -13.31 7.46 -49.10
C PRO A 17 -13.40 7.52 -47.57
N ARG A 18 -13.75 8.69 -47.02
CA ARG A 18 -14.05 8.82 -45.60
C ARG A 18 -15.29 7.98 -45.30
N LEU A 19 -15.11 6.95 -44.48
CA LEU A 19 -16.18 6.17 -43.89
C LEU A 19 -17.17 7.16 -43.24
N ARG A 20 -18.41 7.20 -43.74
CA ARG A 20 -19.48 8.01 -43.15
C ARG A 20 -19.70 7.46 -41.73
N LYS A 21 -19.39 8.26 -40.71
CA LYS A 21 -19.83 7.99 -39.33
C LYS A 21 -21.33 8.20 -39.30
N ASP A 22 -22.07 7.16 -38.96
CA ASP A 22 -23.50 7.28 -38.66
C ASP A 22 -23.70 8.25 -37.47
N PRO A 23 -24.75 9.10 -37.51
CA PRO A 23 -25.02 10.11 -36.50
C PRO A 23 -25.89 9.58 -35.36
N GLU A 24 -25.73 8.33 -34.95
CA GLU A 24 -26.22 7.88 -33.64
C GLU A 24 -25.21 8.37 -32.59
N SER A 25 -25.24 9.68 -32.35
CA SER A 25 -24.44 10.30 -31.29
C SER A 25 -24.92 9.72 -29.97
N SER A 26 -24.10 8.90 -29.33
CA SER A 26 -24.30 8.51 -27.94
C SER A 26 -24.66 9.77 -27.13
N PRO A 27 -25.70 9.72 -26.28
CA PRO A 27 -26.09 10.88 -25.49
C PRO A 27 -24.86 11.37 -24.72
N ASN A 28 -24.49 12.64 -24.94
CA ASN A 28 -23.36 13.27 -24.27
C ASN A 28 -23.76 13.51 -22.81
N ILE A 29 -23.43 12.56 -21.93
CA ILE A 29 -23.75 12.65 -20.50
C ILE A 29 -22.85 13.73 -19.90
N ASN A 30 -23.45 14.81 -19.42
CA ASN A 30 -22.73 15.85 -18.70
C ASN A 30 -22.48 15.38 -17.26
N PHE A 31 -21.20 15.32 -16.86
CA PHE A 31 -20.82 14.93 -15.50
C PHE A 31 -21.57 15.71 -14.42
N GLN A 32 -21.75 17.03 -14.60
CA GLN A 32 -22.45 17.88 -13.61
C GLN A 32 -23.94 17.60 -13.48
N SER A 33 -24.54 16.89 -14.45
CA SER A 33 -25.94 16.47 -14.39
C SER A 33 -26.15 15.17 -13.62
N LEU A 34 -25.07 14.47 -13.28
CA LEU A 34 -25.14 13.24 -12.48
C LEU A 34 -25.49 13.57 -11.02
N PRO A 35 -26.26 12.70 -10.33
CA PRO A 35 -26.46 12.81 -8.89
C PRO A 35 -25.14 12.90 -8.13
N PRO A 36 -25.07 13.65 -7.01
CA PRO A 36 -23.85 13.78 -6.22
C PRO A 36 -23.20 12.44 -5.88
N GLU A 37 -23.99 11.43 -5.50
CA GLU A 37 -23.52 10.10 -5.11
C GLU A 37 -22.74 9.43 -6.26
N VAL A 38 -23.26 9.54 -7.49
CA VAL A 38 -22.59 8.99 -8.67
C VAL A 38 -21.30 9.75 -8.98
N ARG A 39 -21.29 11.08 -8.84
CA ARG A 39 -20.09 11.90 -9.04
C ARG A 39 -19.00 11.54 -8.02
N LEU A 40 -19.37 11.35 -6.76
CA LEU A 40 -18.45 10.91 -5.70
C LEU A 40 -17.89 9.52 -5.98
N MET A 41 -18.72 8.56 -6.37
CA MET A 41 -18.26 7.21 -6.78
C MET A 41 -17.26 7.29 -7.95
N ILE A 42 -17.48 8.18 -8.93
CA ILE A 42 -16.53 8.38 -10.02
C ILE A 42 -15.20 8.90 -9.49
N TRP A 43 -15.21 9.84 -8.54
CA TRP A 43 -13.97 10.32 -7.90
C TRP A 43 -13.24 9.24 -7.12
N GLU A 44 -13.95 8.39 -6.39
CA GLU A 44 -13.36 7.25 -5.67
C GLU A 44 -12.67 6.27 -6.61
N ARG A 45 -13.21 6.07 -7.82
CA ARG A 45 -12.57 5.24 -8.87
C ARG A 45 -11.28 5.83 -9.43
N THR A 46 -10.98 7.09 -9.16
CA THR A 46 -9.72 7.74 -9.56
C THR A 46 -8.66 7.74 -8.47
N TRP A 47 -8.98 7.24 -7.28
CA TRP A 47 -8.01 7.11 -6.20
C TRP A 47 -6.97 6.04 -6.54
N PRO A 48 -5.71 6.22 -6.08
CA PRO A 48 -4.69 5.21 -6.25
C PRO A 48 -5.06 3.92 -5.53
N SER A 49 -4.47 2.80 -5.96
CA SER A 49 -4.49 1.56 -5.19
C SER A 49 -3.83 1.76 -3.83
N ALA A 50 -4.06 0.81 -2.91
CA ALA A 50 -3.41 0.77 -1.61
C ALA A 50 -1.89 0.96 -1.76
N LEU A 51 -1.36 1.92 -1.02
CA LEU A 51 0.07 2.22 -0.98
C LEU A 51 0.71 1.49 0.19
N VAL A 52 1.98 1.11 0.00
CA VAL A 52 2.85 0.72 1.09
C VAL A 52 3.76 1.89 1.42
N VAL A 53 3.72 2.28 2.68
CA VAL A 53 4.55 3.29 3.30
C VAL A 53 5.57 2.57 4.14
N GLU A 54 6.84 2.89 3.99
CA GLU A 54 7.87 2.36 4.87
C GLU A 54 8.47 3.44 5.75
N VAL A 55 9.20 3.00 6.76
CA VAL A 55 10.16 3.82 7.49
C VAL A 55 11.52 3.71 6.82
N ALA A 56 12.20 4.84 6.66
CA ALA A 56 13.57 4.89 6.19
C ALA A 56 14.39 5.94 6.95
N SER A 57 15.69 5.69 7.11
CA SER A 57 16.64 6.73 7.50
C SER A 57 16.93 7.65 6.30
N ARG A 58 17.00 8.95 6.57
CA ARG A 58 17.32 9.99 5.59
C ARG A 58 18.31 10.98 6.17
N ALA A 59 19.50 11.03 5.57
CA ALA A 59 20.47 12.07 5.85
C ALA A 59 20.05 13.41 5.21
N LYS A 60 20.17 14.50 5.97
CA LYS A 60 20.01 15.86 5.48
C LYS A 60 21.35 16.37 4.98
N LEU A 61 21.47 16.64 3.68
CA LEU A 61 22.74 17.04 3.04
C LEU A 61 23.03 18.55 3.12
N ASP A 62 22.34 19.26 4.02
CA ASP A 62 22.28 20.72 4.04
C ASP A 62 23.11 21.28 5.22
N GLY A 63 24.37 20.86 5.40
CA GLY A 63 25.24 21.35 6.48
C GLY A 63 26.55 20.58 6.67
N ASP A 64 27.38 21.04 7.61
CA ASP A 64 28.59 20.34 8.08
C ASP A 64 28.26 19.20 9.07
N GLU A 65 27.00 19.09 9.49
CA GLU A 65 26.49 18.03 10.39
C GLU A 65 25.63 17.06 9.57
N ASN A 66 25.98 15.76 9.62
CA ASN A 66 25.19 14.70 9.03
C ASN A 66 24.08 14.33 10.02
N ASP A 67 22.98 15.10 10.01
CA ASP A 67 21.78 14.72 10.74
C ASP A 67 21.01 13.66 9.93
N GLU A 68 20.76 12.52 10.55
CA GLU A 68 19.91 11.45 10.04
C GLU A 68 18.54 11.51 10.70
N PHE A 69 17.49 11.37 9.90
CA PHE A 69 16.11 11.42 10.35
C PHE A 69 15.36 10.17 9.94
N MET A 70 14.48 9.71 10.81
CA MET A 70 13.52 8.65 10.48
C MET A 70 12.29 9.24 9.80
N VAL A 71 12.02 8.81 8.57
CA VAL A 71 10.93 9.34 7.76
C VAL A 71 9.98 8.26 7.27
N PHE A 72 8.70 8.59 7.21
CA PHE A 72 7.74 7.82 6.43
C PHE A 72 7.87 8.19 4.96
N ARG A 73 7.93 7.18 4.08
CA ARG A 73 7.92 7.40 2.64
C ARG A 73 7.06 6.37 1.91
N PRO A 74 6.24 6.79 0.92
CA PRO A 74 5.59 5.85 0.01
C PRO A 74 6.63 5.11 -0.83
N VAL A 75 6.48 3.79 -0.90
CA VAL A 75 7.39 2.91 -1.64
C VAL A 75 6.81 2.51 -2.98
N SER A 76 5.58 2.02 -2.93
CA SER A 76 4.88 1.41 -4.06
C SER A 76 3.42 1.22 -3.73
N SER A 77 2.64 0.84 -4.73
CA SER A 77 1.40 0.14 -4.51
C SER A 77 1.64 -1.24 -3.93
N PHE A 78 0.69 -1.69 -3.11
CA PHE A 78 0.72 -3.01 -2.51
C PHE A 78 0.83 -4.14 -3.54
N VAL A 79 0.16 -3.99 -4.69
CA VAL A 79 0.23 -4.96 -5.79
C VAL A 79 1.64 -5.08 -6.35
N THR A 80 2.32 -3.96 -6.57
CA THR A 80 3.70 -3.96 -7.06
C THR A 80 4.63 -4.60 -6.01
N LEU A 81 4.46 -4.27 -4.72
CA LEU A 81 5.28 -4.85 -3.66
C LEU A 81 5.14 -6.39 -3.59
N LEU A 82 3.94 -6.94 -3.72
CA LEU A 82 3.72 -8.39 -3.73
C LEU A 82 4.43 -9.12 -4.89
N GLN A 83 4.91 -8.40 -5.90
CA GLN A 83 5.68 -8.95 -7.02
C GLN A 83 7.19 -8.73 -6.89
N THR A 84 7.66 -8.02 -5.85
CA THR A 84 9.09 -7.75 -5.64
C THR A 84 9.67 -8.60 -4.53
N ASP A 85 10.86 -9.13 -4.72
CA ASP A 85 11.60 -9.85 -3.67
C ASP A 85 11.97 -8.90 -2.51
N PHE A 86 11.46 -9.19 -1.30
CA PHE A 86 11.65 -8.33 -0.12
C PHE A 86 13.10 -8.43 0.38
N SER A 87 13.68 -9.62 0.34
CA SER A 87 15.07 -9.90 0.76
C SER A 87 16.10 -9.12 -0.07
N SER A 88 15.79 -8.84 -1.33
CA SER A 88 16.68 -8.12 -2.25
C SER A 88 16.69 -6.61 -2.02
N ARG A 89 15.79 -6.08 -1.18
CA ARG A 89 15.60 -4.64 -1.05
C ARG A 89 16.55 -4.05 -0.01
N PRO A 90 17.51 -3.21 -0.41
CA PRO A 90 18.29 -2.48 0.58
C PRO A 90 17.35 -1.51 1.28
N VAL A 91 17.23 -1.61 2.60
CA VAL A 91 16.52 -0.66 3.47
C VAL A 91 16.95 0.79 3.14
N GLU A 92 18.22 0.95 2.76
CA GLU A 92 18.86 2.22 2.42
C GLU A 92 18.59 2.73 0.99
N SER A 93 17.90 2.00 0.11
CA SER A 93 17.65 2.50 -1.25
C SER A 93 16.82 3.78 -1.17
N PRO A 94 17.32 4.95 -1.61
CA PRO A 94 16.62 6.22 -1.39
C PRO A 94 15.38 6.38 -2.29
N SER A 95 15.27 5.56 -3.35
CA SER A 95 14.22 5.68 -4.36
C SER A 95 13.08 4.68 -4.13
N PRO A 96 11.82 5.10 -4.31
CA PRO A 96 10.69 4.19 -4.24
C PRO A 96 10.75 3.18 -5.41
N LEU A 97 10.15 2.00 -5.22
CA LEU A 97 10.08 0.95 -6.24
C LEU A 97 9.27 1.41 -7.46
N GLU A 98 8.25 2.25 -7.22
CA GLU A 98 7.50 2.90 -8.27
C GLU A 98 7.09 4.33 -7.87
N LYS A 99 6.62 5.12 -8.84
CA LYS A 99 6.08 6.45 -8.53
C LYS A 99 4.72 6.28 -7.84
N CYS A 100 4.59 6.84 -6.63
CA CYS A 100 3.33 6.91 -5.89
C CYS A 100 2.71 8.31 -6.05
N PRO A 101 1.87 8.57 -7.07
CA PRO A 101 1.28 9.89 -7.28
C PRO A 101 0.21 10.19 -6.23
N PHE A 102 0.03 11.48 -5.94
CA PHE A 102 -1.11 11.92 -5.14
C PHE A 102 -2.44 11.63 -5.86
N PRO A 103 -3.54 11.41 -5.10
CA PRO A 103 -4.85 11.23 -5.70
C PRO A 103 -5.20 12.37 -6.65
N ILE A 104 -5.48 12.06 -7.92
CA ILE A 104 -5.77 13.08 -8.95
C ILE A 104 -6.99 13.93 -8.57
N ALA A 105 -7.93 13.34 -7.84
CA ALA A 105 -9.13 14.01 -7.32
C ALA A 105 -8.83 15.24 -6.44
N LEU A 106 -7.62 15.39 -5.89
CA LEU A 106 -7.22 16.61 -5.16
C LEU A 106 -7.10 17.85 -6.07
N TRP A 107 -6.91 17.63 -7.38
CA TRP A 107 -6.56 18.68 -8.35
C TRP A 107 -7.70 19.06 -9.30
N ILE A 108 -8.78 18.28 -9.36
CA ILE A 108 -9.83 18.46 -10.36
C ILE A 108 -10.79 19.60 -10.01
N CYS A 109 -11.54 19.47 -8.91
CA CYS A 109 -12.48 20.50 -8.47
C CYS A 109 -12.63 20.51 -6.95
N GLN A 110 -13.39 21.46 -6.41
CA GLN A 110 -13.58 21.59 -4.97
C GLN A 110 -14.30 20.36 -4.37
N GLU A 111 -15.29 19.83 -5.07
CA GLU A 111 -16.04 18.65 -4.60
C GLU A 111 -15.13 17.42 -4.48
N SER A 112 -14.39 17.10 -5.55
CA SER A 112 -13.49 15.95 -5.57
C SER A 112 -12.41 16.08 -4.49
N ARG A 113 -11.86 17.28 -4.30
CA ARG A 113 -10.87 17.55 -3.26
C ARG A 113 -11.44 17.35 -1.86
N MET A 114 -12.58 17.98 -1.56
CA MET A 114 -13.22 17.87 -0.24
C MET A 114 -13.64 16.43 0.06
N HIS A 115 -14.09 15.68 -0.95
CA HIS A 115 -14.42 14.26 -0.79
C HIS A 115 -13.17 13.42 -0.51
N THR A 116 -12.10 13.65 -1.26
CA THR A 116 -10.83 12.93 -1.07
C THR A 116 -10.22 13.20 0.30
N LEU A 117 -10.23 14.45 0.76
CA LEU A 117 -9.70 14.85 2.08
C LEU A 117 -10.53 14.36 3.27
N LYS A 118 -11.73 13.77 3.05
CA LYS A 118 -12.44 13.03 4.12
C LYS A 118 -11.90 11.62 4.34
N THR A 119 -11.15 11.11 3.37
CA THR A 119 -10.65 9.74 3.35
C THR A 119 -9.14 9.71 3.49
N TYR A 120 -8.44 10.59 2.79
CA TYR A 120 -6.99 10.71 2.83
C TYR A 120 -6.55 11.74 3.87
N ALA A 121 -5.48 11.40 4.59
CA ALA A 121 -4.79 12.28 5.50
C ALA A 121 -3.43 12.69 4.91
N LEU A 122 -3.00 13.92 5.23
CA LEU A 122 -1.67 14.40 4.91
C LEU A 122 -0.69 13.94 6.00
N VAL A 123 0.36 13.24 5.59
CA VAL A 123 1.55 12.96 6.42
C VAL A 123 2.64 13.91 5.96
N GLN A 124 3.27 14.61 6.91
CA GLN A 124 4.34 15.56 6.61
C GLN A 124 5.34 15.55 7.76
N HIS A 125 6.62 15.39 7.43
CA HIS A 125 7.70 15.54 8.39
C HIS A 125 7.85 17.03 8.75
N PRO A 126 8.03 17.40 10.03
CA PRO A 126 8.13 18.79 10.47
C PRO A 126 9.31 19.53 9.84
N GLU A 127 10.44 18.84 9.64
CA GLU A 127 11.67 19.44 9.12
C GLU A 127 11.94 19.16 7.64
N LEU A 128 11.20 18.22 7.04
CA LEU A 128 11.43 17.74 5.67
C LEU A 128 10.12 17.80 4.86
N PRO A 129 9.65 19.00 4.45
CA PRO A 129 8.40 19.16 3.72
C PRO A 129 8.31 18.36 2.41
N GLU A 130 9.44 18.04 1.80
CA GLU A 130 9.53 17.22 0.60
C GLU A 130 9.19 15.73 0.85
N CYS A 131 9.16 15.30 2.12
CA CYS A 131 8.68 13.98 2.53
C CYS A 131 7.17 13.95 2.76
N ALA A 132 6.42 14.99 2.35
CA ALA A 132 4.98 15.02 2.52
C ALA A 132 4.25 14.14 1.49
N PHE A 133 3.24 13.40 1.94
CA PHE A 133 2.38 12.58 1.08
C PHE A 133 0.97 12.45 1.66
N TYR A 134 0.02 12.07 0.78
CA TYR A 134 -1.33 11.71 1.20
C TYR A 134 -1.44 10.20 1.34
N PHE A 135 -2.06 9.75 2.42
CA PHE A 135 -2.30 8.35 2.69
C PHE A 135 -3.75 8.10 3.08
N ASN A 136 -4.26 6.90 2.80
CA ASN A 136 -5.58 6.44 3.19
C ASN A 136 -5.45 5.49 4.40
N PRO A 137 -5.80 5.94 5.63
CA PRO A 137 -5.76 5.13 6.85
C PRO A 137 -6.49 3.78 6.80
N ARG A 138 -7.41 3.60 5.84
CA ARG A 138 -8.24 2.39 5.72
C ARG A 138 -7.70 1.36 4.74
N GLN A 139 -6.72 1.72 3.92
CA GLN A 139 -6.25 0.89 2.81
C GLN A 139 -4.73 0.82 2.72
N ASP A 140 -4.05 1.92 3.04
CA ASP A 140 -2.60 1.98 2.94
C ASP A 140 -1.96 1.28 4.14
N LEU A 141 -0.83 0.63 3.87
CA LEU A 141 -0.12 -0.24 4.80
C LEU A 141 1.17 0.43 5.24
N LEU A 142 1.47 0.34 6.52
CA LEU A 142 2.80 0.64 7.04
C LEU A 142 3.64 -0.64 7.00
N TRP A 143 4.83 -0.59 6.43
CA TRP A 143 5.82 -1.65 6.49
C TRP A 143 6.98 -1.19 7.37
N LEU A 144 7.30 -1.98 8.39
CA LEU A 144 8.44 -1.78 9.27
C LEU A 144 9.38 -2.96 9.01
N SER A 145 10.57 -2.70 8.49
CA SER A 145 11.57 -3.75 8.35
C SER A 145 12.08 -4.17 9.73
N CYS A 146 12.60 -5.40 9.84
CA CYS A 146 13.22 -5.92 11.07
C CYS A 146 14.17 -4.92 11.75
N ASP A 147 15.07 -4.29 10.98
CA ASP A 147 16.05 -3.32 11.52
C ASP A 147 15.39 -2.15 12.26
N ILE A 148 14.18 -1.76 11.86
CA ILE A 148 13.44 -0.65 12.44
C ILE A 148 12.45 -1.12 13.51
N ALA A 149 11.89 -2.33 13.37
CA ALA A 149 10.89 -2.84 14.30
C ALA A 149 11.43 -2.96 15.75
N ASP A 150 12.74 -3.20 15.87
CA ASP A 150 13.46 -3.29 17.15
C ASP A 150 14.23 -2.02 17.54
N ASP A 151 14.32 -1.03 16.66
CA ASP A 151 15.02 0.25 16.92
C ASP A 151 14.14 1.19 17.77
N ILE A 152 14.24 1.04 19.09
CA ILE A 152 13.48 1.86 20.06
C ILE A 152 13.74 3.36 19.87
N GLU A 153 14.98 3.76 19.56
CA GLU A 153 15.34 5.18 19.42
C GLU A 153 14.70 5.78 18.17
N GLY A 154 14.83 5.11 17.02
CA GLY A 154 14.20 5.52 15.77
C GLY A 154 12.67 5.51 15.83
N LEU A 155 12.07 4.55 16.55
CA LEU A 155 10.62 4.48 16.74
C LEU A 155 10.09 5.63 17.62
N GLU A 156 10.80 6.00 18.69
CA GLU A 156 10.46 7.17 19.51
C GLU A 156 10.69 8.49 18.76
N GLU A 157 11.73 8.57 17.91
CA GLU A 157 11.92 9.70 16.99
C GLU A 157 10.74 9.85 16.04
N LEU A 158 10.31 8.77 15.36
CA LEU A 158 9.13 8.78 14.49
C LEU A 158 7.88 9.24 15.21
N ARG A 159 7.67 8.74 16.43
CA ARG A 159 6.54 9.11 17.27
C ARG A 159 6.57 10.60 17.62
N ALA A 160 7.73 11.13 17.97
CA ALA A 160 7.93 12.54 18.28
C ALA A 160 7.74 13.45 17.06
N SER A 161 8.24 13.04 15.90
CA SER A 161 8.21 13.81 14.65
C SER A 161 6.82 13.82 14.00
N TYR A 162 6.14 12.68 13.93
CA TYR A 162 4.87 12.55 13.20
C TYR A 162 3.62 12.68 14.08
N GLN A 163 3.75 12.57 15.40
CA GLN A 163 2.71 12.79 16.41
C GLN A 163 1.32 12.25 16.03
N THR A 164 0.45 13.09 15.48
CA THR A 164 -0.94 12.70 15.15
C THR A 164 -1.00 11.80 13.91
N SER A 165 -0.06 11.92 12.98
CA SER A 165 -0.04 11.12 11.74
C SER A 165 0.21 9.65 12.03
N ILE A 166 1.10 9.33 12.99
CA ILE A 166 1.42 7.94 13.31
C ILE A 166 0.21 7.17 13.87
N THR A 167 -0.66 7.86 14.62
CA THR A 167 -1.88 7.29 15.20
C THR A 167 -2.93 6.89 14.17
N GLN A 168 -2.74 7.30 12.91
CA GLN A 168 -3.69 7.04 11.83
C GLN A 168 -3.33 5.78 11.03
N PHE A 169 -2.14 5.20 11.20
CA PHE A 169 -1.84 3.90 10.59
C PHE A 169 -2.67 2.80 11.27
N ARG A 170 -3.45 2.08 10.47
CA ARG A 170 -4.35 1.01 10.94
C ARG A 170 -3.95 -0.37 10.48
N ILE A 171 -3.10 -0.46 9.48
CA ILE A 171 -2.68 -1.70 8.84
C ILE A 171 -1.16 -1.73 8.88
N LEU A 172 -0.62 -2.75 9.55
CA LEU A 172 0.80 -3.05 9.57
C LEU A 172 1.06 -4.24 8.66
N LEU A 173 2.06 -4.12 7.81
CA LEU A 173 2.56 -5.18 6.95
C LEU A 173 3.81 -5.77 7.58
N VAL A 174 3.86 -7.10 7.71
CA VAL A 174 4.98 -7.84 8.28
C VAL A 174 5.22 -9.08 7.42
N GLU A 175 6.48 -9.44 7.20
CA GLU A 175 6.82 -10.73 6.58
C GLU A 175 6.58 -11.86 7.59
N ASP A 176 6.18 -13.04 7.12
CA ASP A 176 5.88 -14.16 8.03
C ASP A 176 7.13 -14.71 8.74
N THR A 177 8.28 -14.65 8.09
CA THR A 177 9.59 -14.95 8.68
C THR A 177 9.94 -13.97 9.81
N GLU A 178 9.82 -12.66 9.56
CA GLU A 178 10.05 -11.63 10.58
C GLU A 178 9.09 -11.79 11.76
N TRP A 179 7.82 -12.13 11.49
CA TRP A 179 6.81 -12.37 12.52
C TRP A 179 7.17 -13.55 13.44
N GLU A 180 7.81 -14.60 12.92
CA GLU A 180 8.27 -15.73 13.74
C GLU A 180 9.40 -15.35 14.71
N ASP A 181 10.23 -14.37 14.32
CA ASP A 181 11.34 -13.88 15.13
C ASP A 181 10.91 -12.88 16.21
N TRP A 182 9.71 -12.31 16.10
CA TRP A 182 9.20 -11.37 17.08
C TRP A 182 9.03 -12.04 18.44
N GLN A 183 9.69 -11.47 19.46
CA GLN A 183 9.46 -11.89 20.83
C GLN A 183 8.08 -11.36 21.28
N TRP A 184 7.15 -12.28 21.51
CA TRP A 184 5.76 -12.04 21.92
C TRP A 184 5.60 -11.52 23.37
N ASP A 185 6.55 -10.77 23.90
CA ASP A 185 6.36 -10.00 25.14
C ASP A 185 5.92 -8.56 24.77
N PRO A 186 4.83 -8.02 25.34
CA PRO A 186 4.41 -6.63 25.11
C PRO A 186 5.49 -5.58 25.43
N SER A 187 6.46 -5.92 26.30
CA SER A 187 7.63 -5.09 26.56
C SER A 187 8.75 -5.22 25.51
N SER A 188 8.66 -6.20 24.61
CA SER A 188 9.63 -6.51 23.55
C SER A 188 9.13 -6.32 22.13
N ALA A 189 7.93 -5.74 21.91
CA ALA A 189 7.47 -5.35 20.57
C ALA A 189 7.34 -3.81 20.43
N PRO A 190 8.45 -3.05 20.41
CA PRO A 190 8.45 -1.59 20.33
C PRO A 190 7.63 -1.05 19.17
N ALA A 191 7.69 -1.71 18.00
CA ALA A 191 6.94 -1.37 16.80
C ALA A 191 5.42 -1.22 17.05
N LEU A 192 4.82 -2.10 17.84
CA LEU A 192 3.38 -2.05 18.13
C LEU A 192 3.02 -0.91 19.08
N SER A 193 3.95 -0.53 19.97
CA SER A 193 3.72 0.49 20.99
C SER A 193 3.52 1.90 20.42
N ILE A 194 4.12 2.19 19.26
CA ILE A 194 4.00 3.49 18.59
C ILE A 194 2.77 3.60 17.68
N LEU A 195 2.02 2.50 17.50
CA LEU A 195 0.87 2.40 16.58
C LEU A 195 -0.47 2.23 17.34
N PRO A 196 -0.92 3.23 18.12
CA PRO A 196 -2.17 3.11 18.89
C PRO A 196 -3.43 3.00 18.00
N GLY A 197 -3.31 3.33 16.72
CA GLY A 197 -4.38 3.21 15.73
C GLY A 197 -4.48 1.85 15.06
N LEU A 198 -3.52 0.94 15.30
CA LEU A 198 -3.41 -0.34 14.64
C LEU A 198 -4.68 -1.19 14.84
N ARG A 199 -5.16 -1.78 13.74
CA ARG A 199 -6.35 -2.65 13.72
C ARG A 199 -6.10 -3.97 13.03
N THR A 200 -5.23 -3.97 12.01
CA THR A 200 -4.94 -5.15 11.21
C THR A 200 -3.44 -5.33 11.09
N VAL A 201 -2.97 -6.56 11.27
CA VAL A 201 -1.63 -7.00 10.86
C VAL A 201 -1.80 -7.92 9.66
N VAL A 202 -1.17 -7.55 8.55
CA VAL A 202 -1.12 -8.33 7.32
C VAL A 202 0.23 -9.05 7.30
N LEU A 203 0.19 -10.37 7.35
CA LEU A 203 1.36 -11.24 7.22
C LEU A 203 1.48 -11.71 5.78
N ILE A 204 2.63 -11.45 5.15
CA ILE A 204 2.93 -11.96 3.81
C ILE A 204 3.79 -13.22 3.93
N GLY A 205 3.38 -14.28 3.23
CA GLY A 205 4.24 -15.44 3.02
C GLY A 205 5.41 -15.10 2.10
N ASP A 206 6.62 -14.97 2.65
CA ASP A 206 7.84 -14.64 1.90
C ASP A 206 9.01 -15.60 2.18
N ASP A 207 8.69 -16.88 2.17
CA ASP A 207 9.64 -17.95 2.44
C ASP A 207 10.52 -18.26 1.22
N HIS A 208 11.81 -18.48 1.44
CA HIS A 208 12.81 -18.70 0.38
C HIS A 208 13.57 -20.01 0.62
N ASP A 209 13.84 -20.76 -0.44
CA ASP A 209 14.69 -21.96 -0.35
C ASP A 209 16.17 -21.61 -0.13
N ASP A 210 17.02 -22.63 0.08
CA ASP A 210 18.48 -22.44 0.26
C ASP A 210 19.17 -21.70 -0.91
N ASN A 211 18.51 -21.61 -2.08
CA ASN A 211 19.03 -20.91 -3.26
C ASN A 211 18.47 -19.48 -3.39
N GLY A 212 17.67 -19.01 -2.43
CA GLY A 212 16.98 -17.73 -2.50
C GLY A 212 15.83 -17.73 -3.50
N THR A 213 15.25 -18.88 -3.81
CA THR A 213 14.04 -18.96 -4.65
C THR A 213 12.80 -18.90 -3.77
N LEU A 214 11.92 -17.94 -4.03
CA LEU A 214 10.63 -17.80 -3.37
C LEU A 214 9.81 -19.09 -3.46
N ILE A 215 9.44 -19.62 -2.30
CA ILE A 215 8.63 -20.83 -2.16
C ILE A 215 7.16 -20.46 -2.32
N THR A 216 6.49 -21.06 -3.30
CA THR A 216 5.04 -20.94 -3.46
C THR A 216 4.36 -22.20 -2.94
N TYR A 217 3.48 -22.03 -1.97
CA TYR A 217 2.72 -23.11 -1.35
C TYR A 217 1.41 -23.37 -2.10
N CYS A 218 0.80 -24.53 -1.89
CA CYS A 218 -0.58 -24.73 -2.31
C CYS A 218 -1.56 -24.02 -1.34
N ALA A 219 -2.83 -23.90 -1.75
CA ALA A 219 -3.82 -23.18 -0.95
C ALA A 219 -4.05 -23.82 0.43
N GLU A 220 -3.97 -25.15 0.52
CA GLU A 220 -4.10 -25.90 1.78
C GLU A 220 -2.94 -25.61 2.74
N GLU A 221 -1.71 -25.56 2.23
CA GLU A 221 -0.52 -25.23 3.02
C GLU A 221 -0.55 -23.77 3.53
N TYR A 222 -0.97 -22.82 2.68
CA TYR A 222 -1.21 -21.44 3.12
C TYR A 222 -2.29 -21.36 4.20
N GLN A 223 -3.35 -22.18 4.12
CA GLN A 223 -4.40 -22.25 5.13
C GLN A 223 -3.90 -22.83 6.46
N GLU A 224 -3.03 -23.85 6.42
CA GLU A 224 -2.42 -24.43 7.62
C GLU A 224 -1.52 -23.41 8.33
N ARG A 225 -0.68 -22.68 7.57
CA ARG A 225 0.16 -21.58 8.10
C ARG A 225 -0.69 -20.45 8.68
N ALA A 226 -1.71 -20.01 7.97
CA ALA A 226 -2.70 -19.06 8.47
C ALA A 226 -3.24 -19.45 9.85
N THR A 227 -3.71 -20.70 10.00
CA THR A 227 -4.23 -21.19 11.28
C THR A 227 -3.15 -21.30 12.36
N LYS A 228 -1.91 -21.67 12.02
CA LYS A 228 -0.77 -21.65 12.95
C LYS A 228 -0.57 -20.23 13.51
N TYR A 229 -0.42 -19.23 12.63
CA TYR A 229 -0.20 -17.84 13.07
C TYR A 229 -1.38 -17.25 13.84
N GLU A 230 -2.62 -17.60 13.49
CA GLU A 230 -3.79 -17.18 14.25
C GLU A 230 -3.78 -17.75 15.68
N ASN A 231 -3.39 -19.02 15.86
CA ASN A 231 -3.27 -19.63 17.19
C ASN A 231 -2.13 -19.03 18.00
N ASP A 232 -0.97 -18.80 17.37
CA ASP A 232 0.19 -18.16 18.01
C ASP A 232 -0.18 -16.73 18.47
N TYR A 233 -0.85 -15.98 17.59
CA TYR A 233 -1.37 -14.65 17.90
C TYR A 233 -2.44 -14.64 18.99
N HIS A 234 -3.37 -15.58 18.98
CA HIS A 234 -4.37 -15.72 20.04
C HIS A 234 -3.71 -15.96 21.39
N THR A 235 -2.71 -16.85 21.43
CA THR A 235 -1.93 -17.14 22.64
C THR A 235 -1.22 -15.88 23.16
N PHE A 236 -0.68 -15.06 22.26
CA PHE A 236 -0.10 -13.76 22.58
C PHE A 236 -1.15 -12.76 23.11
N CYS A 237 -2.31 -12.66 22.48
CA CYS A 237 -3.38 -11.78 22.95
C CYS A 237 -3.92 -12.17 24.33
N GLU A 238 -3.94 -13.46 24.67
CA GLU A 238 -4.30 -13.92 26.01
C GLU A 238 -3.24 -13.55 27.06
N SER A 239 -1.97 -13.42 26.67
CA SER A 239 -0.89 -12.98 27.56
C SER A 239 -0.85 -11.45 27.72
N ILE A 240 -1.37 -10.71 26.75
CA ILE A 240 -1.49 -9.24 26.73
C ILE A 240 -2.86 -8.79 27.25
N ASN A 241 -2.93 -7.52 27.66
CA ASN A 241 -4.19 -6.86 27.96
C ASN A 241 -5.21 -7.04 26.79
N PRO A 242 -6.38 -7.67 27.02
CA PRO A 242 -7.36 -7.97 25.96
C PRO A 242 -7.95 -6.73 25.27
N ALA A 243 -7.65 -5.52 25.76
CA ALA A 243 -8.04 -4.27 25.14
C ALA A 243 -7.31 -3.97 23.80
N THR A 244 -6.17 -4.60 23.54
CA THR A 244 -5.36 -4.44 22.31
C THR A 244 -5.37 -5.73 21.49
N SER A 245 -6.54 -6.06 20.94
CA SER A 245 -6.66 -7.09 19.90
C SER A 245 -6.66 -6.44 18.51
N TYR A 246 -5.88 -7.02 17.62
CA TYR A 246 -5.76 -6.71 16.20
C TYR A 246 -6.32 -7.90 15.40
N ARG A 247 -6.73 -7.65 14.17
CA ARG A 247 -7.08 -8.70 13.22
C ARG A 247 -5.81 -9.15 12.51
N LEU A 248 -5.56 -10.45 12.49
CA LEU A 248 -4.49 -11.03 11.67
C LEU A 248 -5.05 -11.43 10.30
N GLU A 249 -4.35 -11.06 9.23
CA GLU A 249 -4.64 -11.48 7.87
C GLU A 249 -3.37 -12.10 7.27
N TYR A 250 -3.41 -13.39 6.92
CA TYR A 250 -2.31 -14.05 6.21
C TYR A 250 -2.59 -14.02 4.72
N MET A 251 -1.59 -13.61 3.94
CA MET A 251 -1.70 -13.36 2.51
C MET A 251 -0.52 -13.96 1.74
N ASP A 252 -0.81 -14.52 0.56
CA ASP A 252 0.24 -14.95 -0.36
C ASP A 252 0.75 -13.80 -1.26
N ARG A 253 1.78 -14.11 -2.05
CA ARG A 253 2.37 -13.22 -3.06
C ARG A 253 1.43 -12.90 -4.23
N GLY A 254 0.35 -13.66 -4.38
CA GLY A 254 -0.73 -13.41 -5.34
C GLY A 254 -1.78 -12.42 -4.82
N GLY A 255 -1.72 -12.03 -3.55
CA GLY A 255 -2.72 -11.19 -2.89
C GLY A 255 -3.95 -11.96 -2.39
N ASN A 256 -3.91 -13.30 -2.37
CA ASN A 256 -4.97 -14.13 -1.82
C ASN A 256 -4.87 -14.16 -0.30
N SER A 257 -5.99 -13.95 0.38
CA SER A 257 -6.06 -13.99 1.85
C SER A 257 -6.59 -15.34 2.33
N TYR A 258 -5.96 -15.88 3.38
CA TYR A 258 -6.22 -17.21 3.94
C TYR A 258 -6.75 -17.17 5.39
N LEU A 259 -6.97 -15.96 5.94
CA LEU A 259 -7.59 -15.73 7.24
C LEU A 259 -8.78 -14.78 7.11
N GLY A 260 -9.99 -15.26 7.41
CA GLY A 260 -11.17 -14.39 7.39
C GLY A 260 -12.55 -15.00 7.13
N VAL A 261 -12.73 -16.32 7.16
CA VAL A 261 -14.09 -16.90 7.06
C VAL A 261 -14.38 -17.85 8.22
N TYR A 262 -14.52 -17.30 9.43
CA TYR A 262 -15.51 -17.87 10.34
C TYR A 262 -16.89 -17.41 9.87
N HIS A 263 -17.59 -18.34 9.22
CA HIS A 263 -19.05 -18.28 9.08
C HIS A 263 -19.66 -18.11 10.49
N ASN A 264 -20.11 -16.89 10.80
CA ASN A 264 -21.16 -16.71 11.79
C ASN A 264 -22.46 -17.23 11.16
N ASP A 265 -22.77 -18.52 11.34
CA ASP A 265 -24.14 -19.00 11.28
C ASP A 265 -24.45 -19.74 12.59
N VAL A 266 -25.00 -18.96 13.51
CA VAL A 266 -25.65 -19.41 14.73
C VAL A 266 -27.12 -19.65 14.42
N GLN A 267 -27.54 -20.90 14.66
CA GLN A 267 -28.89 -21.47 14.85
C GLN A 267 -29.69 -21.99 13.65
N VAL A 268 -29.84 -23.31 13.63
CA VAL A 268 -31.20 -23.89 13.63
C VAL A 268 -31.40 -24.61 14.95
N GLN A 269 -32.37 -24.10 15.72
CA GLN A 269 -33.00 -24.76 16.86
C GLN A 269 -33.53 -26.13 16.44
N ALA A 270 -33.02 -27.21 17.01
CA ALA A 270 -33.77 -28.46 17.09
C ALA A 270 -34.70 -28.38 18.31
N LYS A 271 -35.95 -27.98 18.07
CA LYS A 271 -37.06 -28.36 18.93
C LYS A 271 -37.22 -29.88 18.84
N THR A 272 -37.16 -30.57 19.96
CA THR A 272 -38.10 -31.66 20.25
C THR A 272 -38.35 -31.69 21.75
#